data_AF-A0A9P7E4G3-F1
#
_entry.id   AF-A0A9P7E4G3-F1
#
_cell.length_a   1.000
_cell.length_b   1.000
_cell.length_c   1.000
_cell.angle_alpha   90.00
_cell.angle_beta   90.00
_cell.angle_gamma   90.00
#
_symmetry.space_group_name_H-M   'P 1'
#
loop_
_entity.id
_entity.type
_entity.pdbx_description
1 polymer ?
#
loop_
_entity_poly.entity_id
_entity_poly.type
_entity_poly.pdbx_seq_one_letter_code
_entity_poly.pdbx_strand_id
1 'polypeptide(L)'
;MSFRLCGSVLSSNSETFNGMFAATESAGLEEIDRKSDERPIHLAGTTQEMFELFLEHTFGRAHAGQYTLEELSNFLHFCDMYQCLHTRKFVVSCIQSTQYHFHPAQLINLAIQYNMGAIFPFAFKQLINTPITQLTAQHRQLLGNDVFTSLVYVQAALEEHRRIVAVEEPKILIHTSDCQDPVGCNKDWHAIWWNGMAHFLLDG
;
A
#
# COMPACT_ATOMS: atom_id res chain seq x y z
N MET A 1 -18.00 6.79 25.94
CA MET A 1 -16.90 6.68 26.92
C MET A 1 -16.16 8.02 26.98
N SER A 2 -15.61 8.43 28.13
CA SER A 2 -14.80 9.65 28.26
C SER A 2 -13.36 9.29 28.64
N PHE A 3 -12.39 9.97 28.02
CA PHE A 3 -10.97 9.79 28.30
C PHE A 3 -10.44 11.01 29.04
N ARG A 4 -9.73 10.79 30.15
CA ARG A 4 -9.03 11.86 30.88
C ARG A 4 -7.56 11.83 30.49
N LEU A 5 -7.12 12.84 29.76
CA LEU A 5 -5.78 12.92 29.18
C LEU A 5 -5.13 14.26 29.50
N CYS A 6 -3.80 14.28 29.53
CA CYS A 6 -3.06 15.52 29.66
C CYS A 6 -3.01 16.23 28.30
N GLY A 7 -3.50 17.48 28.23
CA GLY A 7 -3.54 18.26 26.99
C GLY A 7 -2.17 18.40 26.31
N SER A 8 -1.09 18.47 27.08
CA SER A 8 0.28 18.55 26.54
C SER A 8 0.69 17.33 25.71
N VAL A 9 0.19 16.14 26.05
CA VAL A 9 0.44 14.91 25.31
C VAL A 9 -0.29 14.93 23.96
N LEU A 10 -1.49 15.49 23.93
CA LEU A 10 -2.25 15.65 22.68
C LEU A 10 -1.63 16.74 21.80
N SER A 11 -1.24 17.89 22.37
CA SER A 11 -0.56 18.97 21.66
C SER A 11 0.77 18.56 21.04
N SER A 12 1.54 17.70 21.73
CA SER A 12 2.86 17.28 21.23
C SER A 12 2.76 16.31 20.05
N ASN A 13 1.64 15.61 19.89
CA ASN A 13 1.43 14.61 18.84
C ASN A 13 0.55 15.10 17.69
N SER A 14 -0.14 16.23 17.83
CA SER A 14 -1.10 16.76 16.87
C SER A 14 -1.05 18.28 16.81
N GLU A 15 -0.82 18.83 15.61
CA GLU A 15 -0.90 20.27 15.37
C GLU A 15 -2.33 20.79 15.56
N THR A 16 -3.34 20.01 15.17
CA THR A 16 -4.76 20.35 15.37
C THR A 16 -5.08 20.53 16.85
N PHE A 17 -4.67 19.59 17.71
CA PHE A 17 -4.90 19.71 19.15
C PHE A 17 -4.13 20.89 19.73
N ASN A 18 -2.87 21.09 19.33
CA ASN A 18 -2.09 22.25 19.77
C ASN A 18 -2.78 23.58 19.42
N GLY A 19 -3.25 23.73 18.18
CA GLY A 19 -3.98 24.91 17.72
C GLY A 19 -5.32 25.10 18.43
N MET A 20 -6.08 24.02 18.62
CA MET A 20 -7.34 24.04 19.35
C MET A 20 -7.15 24.52 20.80
N PHE A 21 -6.08 24.05 21.46
CA PHE A 21 -5.76 24.47 22.82
C PHE A 21 -5.20 25.90 22.89
N ALA A 22 -4.38 26.34 21.94
CA ALA A 22 -3.88 27.71 21.91
C ALA A 22 -5.00 28.73 21.63
N ALA A 23 -5.93 28.41 20.73
CA ALA A 23 -7.04 29.29 20.36
C ALA A 23 -7.97 29.58 21.54
N THR A 24 -8.28 28.56 22.35
CA THR A 24 -9.12 28.71 23.54
C THR A 24 -8.46 29.58 24.62
N GLU A 25 -7.13 29.56 24.72
CA GLU A 25 -6.39 30.45 25.64
C GLU A 25 -6.40 31.91 25.16
N SER A 26 -6.29 32.13 23.85
CA SER A 26 -6.24 33.48 23.25
C SER A 26 -7.59 34.20 23.19
N ALA A 27 -8.71 33.47 23.15
CA ALA A 27 -10.04 34.04 22.98
C ALA A 27 -10.61 34.70 24.26
N GLY A 28 -9.88 34.66 25.39
CA GLY A 28 -10.36 35.20 26.66
C GLY A 28 -11.67 34.56 27.16
N LEU A 29 -12.04 33.41 26.58
CA LEU A 29 -13.18 32.62 26.99
C LEU A 29 -12.81 31.99 28.35
N GLU A 30 -13.46 32.47 29.43
CA GLU A 30 -13.32 31.94 30.79
C GLU A 30 -13.31 30.42 30.79
N GLU A 31 -12.18 29.79 31.12
CA GLU A 31 -11.98 28.35 31.36
C GLU A 31 -12.97 27.42 30.61
N ILE A 32 -13.19 27.67 29.31
CA ILE A 32 -14.04 26.78 28.52
C ILE A 32 -13.19 25.54 28.24
N ASP A 33 -13.55 24.47 28.93
CA ASP A 33 -13.22 23.08 28.60
C ASP A 33 -11.76 22.72 28.80
N ARG A 34 -11.37 22.40 30.04
CA ARG A 34 -10.13 21.64 30.23
C ARG A 34 -9.91 20.88 31.53
N LYS A 35 -10.80 20.97 32.52
CA LYS A 35 -10.59 20.34 33.85
C LYS A 35 -11.81 19.66 34.48
N SER A 36 -12.99 19.77 33.87
CA SER A 36 -14.23 19.19 34.39
C SER A 36 -14.83 18.22 33.37
N ASP A 37 -15.40 17.11 33.83
CA ASP A 37 -16.15 16.17 32.99
C ASP A 37 -17.42 16.82 32.38
N GLU A 38 -17.80 18.00 32.88
CA GLU A 38 -19.01 18.72 32.50
C GLU A 38 -18.96 19.30 31.08
N ARG A 39 -17.77 19.45 30.48
CA ARG A 39 -17.61 19.92 29.10
C ARG A 39 -16.45 19.21 28.38
N PRO A 40 -16.70 18.01 27.83
CA PRO A 40 -15.68 17.23 27.15
C PRO A 40 -15.46 17.71 25.71
N ILE A 41 -14.26 17.50 25.20
CA ILE A 41 -13.95 17.69 23.78
C ILE A 41 -14.58 16.54 22.98
N HIS A 42 -15.48 16.90 22.07
CA HIS A 42 -16.12 15.94 21.19
C HIS A 42 -15.35 15.78 19.89
N LEU A 43 -14.77 14.59 19.68
CA LEU A 43 -14.09 14.20 18.45
C LEU A 43 -15.12 13.63 17.46
N ALA A 44 -15.69 14.48 16.62
CA ALA A 44 -16.64 14.03 15.59
C ALA A 44 -15.94 13.13 14.56
N GLY A 45 -16.59 12.05 14.14
CA GLY A 45 -16.07 11.15 13.10
C GLY A 45 -14.94 10.21 13.54
N THR A 46 -14.61 10.17 14.84
CA THR A 46 -13.61 9.24 15.40
C THR A 46 -14.32 8.18 16.23
N THR A 47 -14.06 6.90 15.95
CA THR A 47 -14.58 5.79 16.78
C THR A 47 -13.77 5.65 18.06
N GLN A 48 -14.36 5.01 19.07
CA GLN A 48 -13.69 4.81 20.35
C GLN A 48 -12.44 3.93 20.17
N GLU A 49 -12.55 2.86 19.40
CA GLU A 49 -11.47 1.90 19.13
C GLU A 49 -10.29 2.60 18.44
N MET A 50 -10.57 3.50 17.51
CA MET A 50 -9.56 4.30 16.84
C MET A 50 -8.85 5.23 17.81
N PHE A 51 -9.60 5.91 18.68
CA PHE A 51 -8.97 6.78 19.67
C PHE A 51 -8.13 5.97 20.67
N GLU A 52 -8.58 4.79 21.08
CA GLU A 52 -7.81 3.87 21.91
C GLU A 52 -6.48 3.45 21.25
N LEU A 53 -6.51 3.07 19.96
CA LEU A 53 -5.29 2.76 19.18
C LEU A 53 -4.30 3.94 19.15
N PHE A 54 -4.80 5.17 18.98
CA PHE A 54 -3.97 6.37 19.05
C PHE A 54 -3.32 6.54 20.42
N LEU A 55 -4.06 6.32 21.51
CA LEU A 55 -3.52 6.39 22.87
C LEU A 55 -2.52 5.27 23.14
N GLU A 56 -2.79 4.04 22.70
CA GLU A 56 -1.85 2.92 22.81
C GLU A 56 -0.50 3.29 22.19
N HIS A 57 -0.53 3.80 20.96
CA HIS A 57 0.67 4.26 20.27
C HIS A 57 1.36 5.42 21.03
N THR A 58 0.61 6.44 21.42
CA THR A 58 1.14 7.65 22.08
C THR A 58 1.79 7.34 23.43
N PHE A 59 1.24 6.39 24.18
CA PHE A 59 1.78 5.96 25.47
C PHE A 59 2.73 4.75 25.36
N GLY A 60 3.08 4.32 24.14
CA GLY A 60 4.02 3.22 23.91
C GLY A 60 3.52 1.86 24.39
N ARG A 61 2.20 1.67 24.48
CA ARG A 61 1.61 0.36 24.79
C ARG A 61 1.66 -0.52 23.55
N ALA A 62 2.04 -1.79 23.75
CA ALA A 62 2.05 -2.77 22.69
C ALA A 62 0.60 -3.07 22.27
N HIS A 63 0.31 -2.87 20.99
CA HIS A 63 -0.95 -3.33 20.42
C HIS A 63 -1.03 -4.86 20.50
N ALA A 64 -2.16 -5.38 20.98
CA ALA A 64 -2.34 -6.80 21.21
C ALA A 64 -2.70 -7.53 19.90
N GLY A 65 -1.77 -7.60 18.95
CA GLY A 65 -1.97 -8.33 17.70
C GLY A 65 -1.28 -7.71 16.48
N GLN A 66 -1.59 -8.27 15.32
CA GLN A 66 -1.25 -7.66 14.04
C GLN A 66 -2.38 -6.72 13.63
N TYR A 67 -2.03 -5.51 13.20
CA TYR A 67 -3.01 -4.57 12.68
C TYR A 67 -3.67 -5.12 11.42
N THR A 68 -5.00 -5.07 11.40
CA THR A 68 -5.78 -5.28 10.19
C THR A 68 -5.62 -4.07 9.25
N LEU A 69 -5.92 -4.27 7.97
CA LEU A 69 -5.87 -3.18 7.00
C LEU A 69 -6.89 -2.07 7.32
N GLU A 70 -8.07 -2.45 7.82
CA GLU A 70 -9.13 -1.52 8.19
C GLU A 70 -8.68 -0.62 9.34
N GLU A 71 -8.07 -1.20 10.38
CA GLU A 71 -7.48 -0.43 11.48
C GLU A 71 -6.40 0.53 10.99
N LEU A 72 -5.47 0.07 10.13
CA LEU A 72 -4.42 0.94 9.57
C LEU A 72 -5.01 2.06 8.71
N SER A 73 -6.04 1.78 7.92
CA SER A 73 -6.75 2.77 7.10
C SER A 73 -7.44 3.82 7.97
N ASN A 74 -8.15 3.39 9.02
CA ASN A 74 -8.78 4.29 9.98
C ASN A 74 -7.73 5.12 10.72
N PHE A 75 -6.57 4.53 11.03
CA PHE A 75 -5.47 5.23 11.68
C PHE A 75 -4.87 6.31 10.80
N LEU A 76 -4.67 6.02 9.50
CA LEU A 76 -4.24 7.03 8.53
C LEU A 76 -5.27 8.16 8.42
N HIS A 77 -6.57 7.83 8.33
CA HIS A 77 -7.64 8.84 8.31
C HIS A 77 -7.59 9.76 9.54
N PHE A 78 -7.45 9.17 10.73
CA PHE A 78 -7.31 9.91 11.98
C PHE A 78 -6.07 10.81 11.96
N CYS A 79 -4.92 10.29 11.50
CA CYS A 79 -3.69 11.06 11.44
C CYS A 79 -3.79 12.25 10.48
N ASP A 80 -4.46 12.09 9.34
CA ASP A 80 -4.67 13.18 8.39
C ASP A 80 -5.67 14.22 8.94
N MET A 81 -6.73 13.78 9.62
CA MET A 81 -7.74 14.66 10.23
C MET A 81 -7.15 15.52 11.36
N TYR A 82 -6.34 14.92 12.23
CA TYR A 82 -5.75 15.59 13.39
C TYR A 82 -4.28 15.99 13.19
N GLN A 83 -3.76 15.89 11.97
CA GLN A 83 -2.40 16.29 11.61
C GLN A 83 -1.31 15.64 12.50
N CYS A 84 -1.44 14.33 12.76
CA CYS A 84 -0.52 13.56 13.59
C CYS A 84 0.65 13.00 12.76
N LEU A 85 1.61 13.86 12.37
CA LEU A 85 2.66 13.48 11.41
C LEU A 85 3.55 12.31 11.87
N HIS A 86 3.90 12.24 13.16
CA HIS A 86 4.76 11.18 13.69
C HIS A 86 4.04 9.82 13.69
N THR A 87 2.81 9.80 14.17
CA THR A 87 1.95 8.62 14.15
C THR A 87 1.67 8.16 12.72
N ARG A 88 1.45 9.09 11.79
CA ARG A 88 1.30 8.78 10.37
C ARG A 88 2.52 8.03 9.82
N LYS A 89 3.73 8.50 10.12
CA LYS A 89 4.97 7.81 9.69
C LYS A 89 5.07 6.40 10.27
N PHE A 90 4.69 6.22 11.53
CA PHE A 90 4.63 4.90 12.16
C PHE A 90 3.65 3.98 11.42
N VAL A 91 2.42 4.42 11.17
CA VAL A 91 1.40 3.61 10.48
C VAL A 91 1.86 3.23 9.06
N VAL A 92 2.46 4.17 8.32
CA VAL A 92 3.05 3.88 7.00
C VAL A 92 4.16 2.82 7.11
N SER A 93 5.02 2.92 8.13
CA SER A 93 6.07 1.92 8.38
C SER A 93 5.48 0.55 8.71
N CYS A 94 4.38 0.49 9.47
CA CYS A 94 3.66 -0.76 9.74
C CYS A 94 3.17 -1.38 8.43
N ILE A 95 2.48 -0.62 7.58
CA ILE A 95 2.00 -1.10 6.27
C ILE A 95 3.17 -1.60 5.41
N GLN A 96 4.28 -0.87 5.38
CA GLN A 96 5.48 -1.30 4.63
C GLN A 96 6.05 -2.62 5.15
N SER A 97 6.09 -2.80 6.48
CA SER A 97 6.60 -4.04 7.09
C SER A 97 5.68 -5.25 6.86
N THR A 98 4.38 -5.02 6.70
CA THR A 98 3.36 -6.06 6.50
C THR A 98 2.79 -6.11 5.09
N GLN A 99 3.41 -5.42 4.12
CA GLN A 99 2.89 -5.22 2.76
C GLN A 99 2.58 -6.52 1.99
N TYR A 100 3.21 -7.65 2.34
CA TYR A 100 2.94 -8.94 1.70
C TYR A 100 1.65 -9.62 2.19
N HIS A 101 1.05 -9.16 3.29
CA HIS A 101 -0.19 -9.73 3.84
C HIS A 101 -1.45 -9.17 3.17
N PHE A 102 -1.33 -8.05 2.46
CA PHE A 102 -2.47 -7.33 1.90
C PHE A 102 -2.58 -7.53 0.40
N HIS A 103 -3.81 -7.50 -0.11
CA HIS A 103 -4.03 -7.61 -1.54
C HIS A 103 -3.49 -6.35 -2.26
N PRO A 104 -2.84 -6.47 -3.44
CA PRO A 104 -2.26 -5.33 -4.15
C PRO A 104 -3.25 -4.19 -4.44
N ALA A 105 -4.50 -4.52 -4.79
CA ALA A 105 -5.54 -3.52 -5.04
C ALA A 105 -5.84 -2.65 -3.80
N GLN A 106 -5.81 -3.26 -2.61
CA GLN A 106 -6.04 -2.53 -1.37
C GLN A 106 -4.87 -1.59 -1.06
N LEU A 107 -3.64 -2.07 -1.24
CA LEU A 107 -2.43 -1.26 -1.05
C LEU A 107 -2.37 -0.08 -2.01
N ILE A 108 -2.74 -0.28 -3.27
CA ILE A 108 -2.80 0.80 -4.26
C ILE A 108 -3.83 1.85 -3.85
N ASN A 109 -5.04 1.43 -3.46
CA ASN A 109 -6.07 2.35 -2.99
C ASN A 109 -5.56 3.21 -1.83
N LEU A 110 -4.96 2.58 -0.81
CA LEU A 110 -4.37 3.31 0.32
C LEU A 110 -3.23 4.23 -0.13
N ALA A 111 -2.35 3.75 -1.02
CA ALA A 111 -1.20 4.53 -1.46
C ALA A 111 -1.61 5.78 -2.25
N ILE A 112 -2.69 5.70 -3.04
CA ILE A 112 -3.27 6.86 -3.71
C ILE A 112 -3.94 7.78 -2.68
N GLN A 113 -4.86 7.23 -1.87
CA GLN A 113 -5.67 7.99 -0.92
C GLN A 113 -4.82 8.78 0.08
N TYR A 114 -3.75 8.17 0.57
CA TYR A 114 -2.87 8.76 1.59
C TYR A 114 -1.50 9.16 1.02
N ASN A 115 -1.34 9.27 -0.30
CA ASN A 115 -0.10 9.69 -0.96
C ASN A 115 1.17 8.95 -0.45
N MET A 116 1.11 7.62 -0.40
CA MET A 116 2.22 6.76 0.05
C MET A 116 3.05 6.28 -1.15
N GLY A 117 3.86 7.17 -1.72
CA GLY A 117 4.59 6.94 -2.96
C GLY A 117 5.51 5.71 -3.00
N ALA A 118 6.02 5.24 -1.86
CA ALA A 118 6.87 4.04 -1.80
C ALA A 118 6.08 2.72 -1.92
N ILE A 119 4.83 2.69 -1.49
CA ILE A 119 3.99 1.47 -1.49
C ILE A 119 3.40 1.22 -2.88
N PHE A 120 3.08 2.29 -3.60
CA PHE A 120 2.41 2.18 -4.91
C PHE A 120 3.20 1.34 -5.92
N PRO A 121 4.51 1.59 -6.19
CA PRO A 121 5.26 0.80 -7.17
C PRO A 121 5.35 -0.68 -6.81
N PHE A 122 5.51 -0.98 -5.51
CA PHE A 122 5.54 -2.35 -5.00
C PHE A 122 4.21 -3.07 -5.28
N ALA A 123 3.10 -2.46 -4.86
CA ALA A 123 1.78 -3.05 -5.03
C ALA A 123 1.40 -3.17 -6.51
N PHE A 124 1.69 -2.15 -7.32
CA PHE A 124 1.41 -2.20 -8.76
C PHE A 124 2.21 -3.30 -9.47
N LYS A 125 3.49 -3.50 -9.11
CA LYS A 125 4.29 -4.61 -9.65
C LYS A 125 3.69 -5.98 -9.31
N GLN A 126 3.18 -6.18 -8.10
CA GLN A 126 2.49 -7.42 -7.75
C GLN A 126 1.18 -7.58 -8.52
N LEU A 127 0.43 -6.50 -8.69
CA LEU A 127 -0.84 -6.51 -9.42
C LEU A 127 -0.65 -6.89 -10.90
N ILE A 128 0.40 -6.39 -11.55
CA ILE A 128 0.74 -6.75 -12.95
C ILE A 128 0.89 -8.27 -13.11
N ASN A 129 1.42 -8.95 -12.10
CA ASN A 129 1.61 -10.40 -12.14
C ASN A 129 0.35 -11.19 -11.75
N THR A 130 -0.73 -10.52 -11.33
CA THR A 130 -2.00 -11.16 -10.96
C THR A 130 -2.88 -11.29 -12.21
N PRO A 131 -3.35 -12.50 -12.55
CA PRO A 131 -4.27 -12.68 -13.67
C PRO A 131 -5.54 -11.84 -13.50
N ILE A 132 -6.01 -11.17 -14.57
CA ILE A 132 -7.24 -10.36 -14.54
C ILE A 132 -8.44 -11.19 -14.06
N THR A 133 -8.47 -12.47 -14.39
CA THR A 133 -9.51 -13.42 -13.99
C THR A 133 -9.61 -13.63 -12.47
N GLN A 134 -8.56 -13.30 -11.72
CA GLN A 134 -8.54 -13.38 -10.26
C GLN A 134 -8.98 -12.06 -9.59
N LEU A 135 -9.19 -10.98 -10.37
CA LEU A 135 -9.65 -9.71 -9.85
C LEU A 135 -11.17 -9.68 -9.72
N THR A 136 -11.64 -9.47 -8.49
CA THR A 136 -13.08 -9.33 -8.20
C THR A 136 -13.58 -7.93 -8.58
N ALA A 137 -14.90 -7.78 -8.66
CA ALA A 137 -15.54 -6.46 -8.84
C ALA A 137 -15.12 -5.47 -7.72
N GLN A 138 -14.95 -5.96 -6.49
CA GLN A 138 -14.48 -5.15 -5.37
C GLN A 138 -13.05 -4.66 -5.59
N HIS A 139 -12.14 -5.52 -6.08
CA HIS A 139 -10.77 -5.09 -6.40
C HIS A 139 -10.77 -4.02 -7.50
N ARG A 140 -11.62 -4.19 -8.52
CA ARG A 140 -11.76 -3.18 -9.58
C ARG A 140 -12.28 -1.84 -9.05
N GLN A 141 -13.23 -1.88 -8.12
CA GLN A 141 -13.75 -0.66 -7.48
C GLN A 141 -12.65 0.06 -6.67
N LEU A 142 -11.83 -0.69 -5.92
CA LEU A 142 -10.70 -0.13 -5.16
C LEU A 142 -9.62 0.50 -6.05
N LEU A 143 -9.32 -0.10 -7.20
CA LEU A 143 -8.32 0.43 -8.13
C LEU A 143 -8.80 1.72 -8.82
N GLY A 144 -10.11 1.84 -9.05
CA GLY A 144 -10.65 2.87 -9.92
C GLY A 144 -10.34 2.63 -11.39
N ASN A 145 -10.94 3.44 -12.26
CA ASN A 145 -10.83 3.24 -13.71
C ASN A 145 -9.42 3.46 -14.25
N ASP A 146 -8.71 4.48 -13.77
CA ASP A 146 -7.42 4.87 -14.32
C ASP A 146 -6.35 3.80 -14.08
N VAL A 147 -6.27 3.30 -12.84
CA VAL A 147 -5.33 2.24 -12.47
C VAL A 147 -5.70 0.93 -13.15
N PHE A 148 -6.99 0.57 -13.18
CA PHE A 148 -7.44 -0.65 -13.84
C PHE A 148 -7.17 -0.63 -15.35
N THR A 149 -7.41 0.50 -16.00
CA THR A 149 -7.12 0.68 -17.43
C THR A 149 -5.62 0.57 -17.70
N SER A 150 -4.80 1.19 -16.86
CA SER A 150 -3.34 1.09 -16.93
C SER A 150 -2.86 -0.35 -16.75
N LEU A 151 -3.44 -1.09 -15.81
CA LEU A 151 -3.14 -2.51 -15.59
C LEU A 151 -3.41 -3.33 -16.87
N VAL A 152 -4.58 -3.16 -17.48
CA VAL A 152 -4.96 -3.89 -18.69
C VAL A 152 -3.99 -3.60 -19.84
N TYR A 153 -3.64 -2.33 -20.07
CA TYR A 153 -2.69 -1.96 -21.12
C TYR A 153 -1.29 -2.53 -20.87
N VAL A 154 -0.81 -2.47 -19.62
CA VAL A 154 0.51 -3.02 -19.26
C VAL A 154 0.52 -4.54 -19.43
N GLN A 155 -0.51 -5.23 -18.98
CA GLN A 155 -0.60 -6.69 -19.13
C GLN A 155 -0.72 -7.10 -20.59
N ALA A 156 -1.50 -6.39 -21.40
CA ALA A 156 -1.59 -6.64 -22.85
C ALA A 156 -0.25 -6.41 -23.55
N ALA A 157 0.49 -5.34 -23.19
CA ALA A 157 1.82 -5.08 -23.74
C ALA A 157 2.84 -6.14 -23.32
N LEU A 158 2.77 -6.63 -22.07
CA LEU A 158 3.63 -7.71 -21.59
C LEU A 158 3.32 -9.03 -22.30
N GLU A 159 2.05 -9.35 -22.51
CA GLU A 159 1.61 -10.53 -23.25
C GLU A 159 2.09 -10.48 -24.71
N GLU A 160 1.93 -9.33 -25.38
CA GLU A 160 2.44 -9.15 -26.74
C GLU A 160 3.96 -9.33 -26.79
N HIS A 161 4.68 -8.73 -25.84
CA HIS A 161 6.13 -8.88 -25.76
C HIS A 161 6.54 -10.35 -25.53
N ARG A 162 5.83 -11.09 -24.67
CA ARG A 162 6.07 -12.53 -24.45
C ARG A 162 5.88 -13.34 -25.72
N ARG A 163 4.85 -13.05 -26.51
CA ARG A 163 4.61 -13.72 -27.81
C ARG A 163 5.71 -13.44 -28.81
N ILE A 164 6.14 -12.18 -28.93
CA ILE A 164 7.26 -11.81 -29.79
C ILE A 164 8.51 -12.59 -29.39
N VAL A 165 8.86 -12.58 -28.09
CA VAL A 165 10.03 -13.30 -27.58
C VAL A 165 9.89 -14.81 -27.83
N ALA A 166 8.72 -15.40 -27.64
CA ALA A 166 8.50 -16.83 -27.88
C ALA A 166 8.71 -17.22 -29.35
N VAL A 167 8.25 -16.39 -30.29
CA VAL A 167 8.36 -16.64 -31.73
C VAL A 167 9.75 -16.32 -32.27
N GLU A 168 10.39 -15.28 -31.75
CA GLU A 168 11.74 -14.87 -32.14
C GLU A 168 12.79 -15.63 -31.34
N GLU A 169 13.11 -16.85 -31.78
CA GLU A 169 14.14 -17.64 -31.13
C GLU A 169 15.49 -16.89 -31.07
N PRO A 170 16.20 -16.92 -29.93
CA PRO A 170 17.54 -16.36 -29.84
C PRO A 170 18.46 -17.06 -30.83
N LYS A 171 19.20 -16.30 -31.63
CA LYS A 171 20.19 -16.90 -32.55
C LYS A 171 21.43 -17.35 -31.77
N ILE A 172 21.94 -18.54 -32.05
CA ILE A 172 23.27 -18.94 -31.58
C ILE A 172 24.29 -18.09 -32.35
N LEU A 173 24.88 -17.11 -31.66
CA LEU A 173 25.87 -16.21 -32.26
C LEU A 173 27.30 -16.78 -32.21
N ILE A 174 27.57 -17.69 -31.28
CA ILE A 174 28.90 -18.25 -31.03
C ILE A 174 28.77 -19.73 -30.69
N HIS A 175 29.40 -20.58 -31.49
CA HIS A 175 29.61 -21.99 -31.16
C HIS A 175 30.93 -22.15 -30.39
N THR A 176 31.04 -23.22 -29.60
CA THR A 176 32.33 -23.57 -28.98
C THR A 176 33.37 -23.87 -30.06
N SER A 177 34.65 -23.61 -29.76
CA SER A 177 35.75 -23.75 -30.73
C SER A 177 35.95 -25.17 -31.25
N ASP A 178 35.40 -26.17 -30.58
CA ASP A 178 35.45 -27.59 -30.88
C ASP A 178 34.17 -28.15 -31.53
N CYS A 179 33.17 -27.30 -31.81
CA CYS A 179 31.92 -27.71 -32.43
C CYS A 179 32.13 -28.31 -33.83
N GLN A 180 31.83 -29.60 -33.97
CA GLN A 180 32.00 -30.35 -35.22
C GLN A 180 30.79 -30.23 -36.17
N ASP A 181 29.62 -29.84 -35.65
CA ASP A 181 28.39 -29.70 -36.43
C ASP A 181 27.57 -28.46 -36.01
N PRO A 182 27.97 -27.26 -36.46
CA PRO A 182 27.23 -26.03 -36.19
C PRO A 182 25.78 -26.07 -36.72
N VAL A 183 25.51 -26.83 -37.78
CA VAL A 183 24.17 -26.92 -38.38
C VAL A 183 23.25 -27.77 -37.51
N GLY A 184 23.74 -28.93 -37.05
CA GLY A 184 23.04 -29.77 -36.08
C GLY A 184 22.72 -29.03 -34.78
N CYS A 185 23.71 -28.32 -34.22
CA CYS A 185 23.50 -27.52 -33.00
C CYS A 185 22.40 -26.46 -33.15
N ASN A 186 22.31 -25.78 -34.30
CA ASN A 186 21.24 -24.81 -34.54
C ASN A 186 19.86 -25.48 -34.64
N LYS A 187 19.77 -26.66 -35.25
CA LYS A 187 18.52 -27.43 -35.31
C LYS A 187 18.08 -27.94 -33.93
N ASP A 188 19.04 -28.42 -33.13
CA ASP A 188 18.77 -28.89 -31.77
C ASP A 188 18.31 -27.72 -30.88
N TRP A 189 18.95 -26.57 -31.01
CA TRP A 189 18.53 -25.36 -30.31
C TRP A 189 17.13 -24.90 -30.71
N HIS A 190 16.83 -24.87 -32.02
CA HIS A 190 15.50 -24.57 -32.53
C HIS A 190 14.45 -25.51 -31.90
N ALA A 191 14.75 -26.81 -31.85
CA ALA A 191 13.86 -27.80 -31.24
C ALA A 191 13.72 -27.59 -29.72
N ILE A 192 14.80 -27.31 -28.98
CA ILE A 192 14.76 -27.07 -27.53
C ILE A 192 14.00 -25.77 -27.20
N TRP A 193 14.22 -24.72 -28.00
CA TRP A 193 13.54 -23.45 -27.85
C TRP A 193 12.04 -23.62 -28.02
N TRP A 194 11.61 -24.18 -29.16
CA TRP A 194 10.19 -24.33 -29.46
C TRP A 194 9.48 -25.32 -28.55
N ASN A 195 10.07 -26.48 -28.28
CA ASN A 195 9.46 -27.50 -27.42
C ASN A 195 9.59 -27.20 -25.91
N GLY A 196 10.34 -26.16 -25.54
CA GLY A 196 10.60 -25.79 -24.15
C GLY A 196 10.20 -24.36 -23.84
N MET A 197 11.11 -23.42 -24.10
CA MET A 197 10.97 -22.03 -23.64
C MET A 197 9.87 -21.26 -24.34
N ALA A 198 9.70 -21.44 -25.66
CA ALA A 198 8.62 -20.78 -26.41
C ALA A 198 7.25 -21.20 -25.88
N HIS A 199 7.02 -22.50 -25.68
CA HIS A 199 5.78 -23.01 -25.09
C HIS A 199 5.55 -22.47 -23.68
N PHE A 200 6.58 -22.45 -22.84
CA PHE A 200 6.46 -21.87 -21.49
C PHE A 200 6.08 -20.38 -21.52
N LEU A 201 6.59 -19.61 -22.48
CA LEU A 201 6.26 -18.19 -22.62
C LEU A 201 4.86 -17.92 -23.18
N LEU A 202 4.32 -18.84 -23.98
CA LEU A 202 2.98 -18.72 -24.58
C LEU A 202 1.87 -19.27 -23.68
N ASP A 203 2.15 -20.36 -22.96
CA ASP A 203 1.15 -21.15 -22.22
C ASP A 203 1.30 -21.07 -20.68
N GLY A 204 2.38 -20.44 -20.18
CA GLY A 204 2.74 -20.37 -18.75
C GLY A 204 2.25 -19.14 -17.98
#